data_AF-A0A350UN74-F1
#
_entry.id   AF-A0A350UN74-F1
#
_cell.length_a   1.000
_cell.length_b   1.000
_cell.length_c   1.000
_cell.angle_alpha   90.00
_cell.angle_beta   90.00
_cell.angle_gamma   90.00
#
_symmetry.space_group_name_H-M   'P 1'
#
loop_
_entity.id
_entity.type
_entity.pdbx_description
1 polymer ?
#
loop_
_entity_poly.entity_id
_entity_poly.type
_entity_poly.pdbx_seq_one_letter_code
_entity_poly.pdbx_strand_id
1 'polypeptide(L)'
;MRTPLQTVVLFFILAASLSADSRNQTFDDFTMPLPVQPGETLVLGIVGGWERWDNPARCIRRNAIVLKRKKLPGVHVETVENHKLELAHELIKKAFDFDRNGALSPEEAARANIILFGQSLGGRAVLYLARTLNEWGVPVRLAFVIDGYGRDDYTVPPNVATAANIFQRDHWFIKGARQLHPEDPSRTQILLNRRITYKGRAHTIDTSDDLAKHRLFMGAHSLIEHDPEVWDEVIARILAAIPGPG
;
A
#
# COMPACT_ATOMS: atom_id res chain seq x y z
N MET A 1 18.47 49.89 -11.84
CA MET A 1 17.80 49.09 -12.87
C MET A 1 18.06 47.61 -12.55
N ARG A 2 17.05 46.91 -12.02
CA ARG A 2 17.16 45.51 -11.54
C ARG A 2 16.41 44.58 -12.50
N THR A 3 17.03 43.43 -12.76
CA THR A 3 16.65 42.35 -13.67
C THR A 3 15.35 41.64 -13.28
N PRO A 4 14.56 41.09 -14.23
CA PRO A 4 13.35 40.35 -13.95
C PRO A 4 13.70 38.86 -13.75
N LEU A 5 14.15 38.50 -12.54
CA LEU A 5 14.38 37.11 -12.14
C LEU A 5 13.48 36.76 -10.94
N GLN A 6 12.17 37.02 -11.00
CA GLN A 6 11.24 36.68 -9.92
C GLN A 6 9.82 36.33 -10.39
N THR A 7 9.66 35.66 -11.54
CA THR A 7 8.31 35.21 -12.00
C THR A 7 8.26 33.72 -12.33
N VAL A 8 9.00 32.88 -11.59
CA VAL A 8 8.97 31.40 -11.77
C VAL A 8 8.47 30.64 -10.55
N VAL A 9 8.08 31.29 -9.45
CA VAL A 9 7.71 30.58 -8.21
C VAL A 9 6.19 30.43 -7.98
N LEU A 10 5.32 30.91 -8.88
CA LEU A 10 3.86 30.88 -8.64
C LEU A 10 3.05 30.16 -9.72
N PHE A 11 3.44 28.93 -10.09
CA PHE A 11 2.61 28.07 -10.95
C PHE A 11 2.38 26.64 -10.41
N PHE A 12 2.60 26.42 -9.11
CA PHE A 12 2.37 25.12 -8.47
C PHE A 12 1.12 25.04 -7.56
N ILE A 13 0.29 26.08 -7.47
CA ILE A 13 -0.83 26.11 -6.49
C ILE A 13 -2.23 26.22 -7.14
N LEU A 14 -2.40 26.03 -8.46
CA LEU A 14 -3.73 26.22 -9.06
C LEU A 14 -4.09 25.21 -10.15
N ALA A 15 -4.02 23.91 -9.86
CA ALA A 15 -4.62 22.88 -10.71
C ALA A 15 -4.96 21.54 -10.02
N ALA A 16 -5.21 21.53 -8.69
CA ALA A 16 -5.64 20.33 -7.98
C ALA A 16 -6.91 20.52 -7.13
N SER A 17 -7.68 21.58 -7.37
CA SER A 17 -9.07 21.69 -6.94
C SER A 17 -9.98 20.87 -7.89
N LEU A 18 -9.67 19.59 -8.02
CA LEU A 18 -10.58 18.60 -8.59
C LEU A 18 -11.32 17.98 -7.40
N SER A 19 -12.50 18.52 -7.08
CA SER A 19 -13.51 17.98 -6.15
C SER A 19 -12.98 16.95 -5.16
N ALA A 20 -12.08 17.38 -4.27
CA ALA A 20 -11.68 16.58 -3.14
C ALA A 20 -12.87 16.57 -2.19
N ASP A 21 -13.61 15.47 -2.19
CA ASP A 21 -14.50 15.16 -1.08
C ASP A 21 -13.67 15.34 0.21
N SER A 22 -14.16 16.13 1.16
CA SER A 22 -13.32 16.88 2.11
C SER A 22 -13.07 16.18 3.44
N ARG A 23 -13.39 14.89 3.54
CA ARG A 23 -13.18 14.14 4.79
C ARG A 23 -11.69 13.85 4.96
N ASN A 24 -11.11 14.30 6.05
CA ASN A 24 -9.79 13.90 6.50
C ASN A 24 -9.89 12.55 7.22
N GLN A 25 -8.99 11.60 6.94
CA GLN A 25 -9.02 10.31 7.65
C GLN A 25 -8.78 10.53 9.14
N THR A 26 -9.60 9.88 9.97
CA THR A 26 -9.43 9.79 11.42
C THR A 26 -9.40 8.33 11.86
N PHE A 27 -9.05 8.09 13.13
CA PHE A 27 -8.99 6.75 13.67
C PHE A 27 -10.35 6.02 13.63
N ASP A 28 -11.45 6.75 13.83
CA ASP A 28 -12.81 6.21 13.84
C ASP A 28 -13.28 5.70 12.46
N ASP A 29 -12.51 5.92 11.40
CA ASP A 29 -12.80 5.39 10.06
C ASP A 29 -12.46 3.90 9.92
N PHE A 30 -11.67 3.34 10.84
CA PHE A 30 -11.42 1.90 10.89
C PHE A 30 -12.62 1.15 11.46
N THR A 31 -12.90 -0.02 10.89
CA THR A 31 -14.10 -0.82 11.18
C THR A 31 -13.82 -2.13 11.91
N MET A 32 -12.55 -2.51 12.02
CA MET A 32 -12.13 -3.73 12.71
C MET A 32 -12.31 -3.65 14.24
N PRO A 33 -12.57 -4.79 14.92
CA PRO A 33 -12.61 -4.82 16.38
C PRO A 33 -11.23 -4.53 16.98
N LEU A 34 -11.22 -3.87 18.14
CA LEU A 34 -10.01 -3.53 18.88
C LEU A 34 -10.14 -4.01 20.34
N PRO A 35 -9.29 -4.94 20.80
CA PRO A 35 -8.35 -5.75 20.00
C PRO A 35 -9.08 -6.78 19.13
N VAL A 36 -8.35 -7.32 18.16
CA VAL A 36 -8.78 -8.53 17.41
C VAL A 36 -8.64 -9.77 18.29
N GLN A 37 -9.23 -10.89 17.85
CA GLN A 37 -8.99 -12.17 18.51
C GLN A 37 -7.59 -12.71 18.14
N PRO A 38 -6.92 -13.44 19.05
CA PRO A 38 -5.66 -14.10 18.72
C PRO A 38 -5.77 -15.00 17.48
N GLY A 39 -4.80 -14.89 16.57
CA GLY A 39 -4.81 -15.61 15.30
C GLY A 39 -5.53 -14.90 14.15
N GLU A 40 -6.34 -13.86 14.44
CA GLU A 40 -6.94 -13.04 13.39
C GLU A 40 -5.89 -12.20 12.65
N THR A 41 -6.15 -11.94 11.37
CA THR A 41 -5.22 -11.28 10.44
C THR A 41 -5.74 -9.91 10.05
N LEU A 42 -4.85 -8.91 10.12
CA LEU A 42 -5.06 -7.60 9.54
C LEU A 42 -4.42 -7.53 8.15
N VAL A 43 -5.22 -7.28 7.12
CA VAL A 43 -4.78 -6.92 5.77
C VAL A 43 -4.92 -5.40 5.60
N LEU A 44 -3.80 -4.69 5.58
CA LEU A 44 -3.77 -3.23 5.50
C LEU A 44 -3.29 -2.76 4.13
N GLY A 45 -4.19 -2.09 3.40
CA GLY A 45 -3.89 -1.43 2.13
C GLY A 45 -3.48 0.02 2.34
N ILE A 46 -2.37 0.45 1.76
CA ILE A 46 -1.90 1.83 1.85
C ILE A 46 -2.08 2.52 0.49
N VAL A 47 -2.97 3.52 0.43
CA VAL A 47 -3.23 4.27 -0.80
C VAL A 47 -2.04 5.19 -1.14
N GLY A 48 -1.81 5.43 -2.44
CA GLY A 48 -0.71 6.26 -2.92
C GLY A 48 -1.11 7.73 -3.12
N GLY A 49 -0.11 8.57 -3.44
CA GLY A 49 -0.37 9.98 -3.79
C GLY A 49 -0.97 10.80 -2.65
N TRP A 50 -1.98 11.61 -2.98
CA TRP A 50 -2.86 12.33 -2.05
C TRP A 50 -4.29 11.77 -2.17
N GLU A 51 -4.40 10.46 -2.40
CA GLU A 51 -5.67 9.78 -2.54
C GLU A 51 -6.32 9.53 -1.18
N ARG A 52 -7.65 9.54 -1.18
CA ARG A 52 -8.45 9.20 0.00
C ARG A 52 -8.46 7.68 0.22
N TRP A 53 -8.32 7.28 1.48
CA TRP A 53 -8.42 5.88 1.94
C TRP A 53 -9.73 5.18 1.56
N ASP A 54 -10.83 5.92 1.41
CA ASP A 54 -12.18 5.38 1.21
C ASP A 54 -12.68 5.46 -0.24
N ASN A 55 -11.91 6.05 -1.16
CA ASN A 55 -12.32 6.24 -2.54
C ASN A 55 -12.37 4.91 -3.32
N PRO A 56 -13.56 4.39 -3.67
CA PRO A 56 -13.70 3.08 -4.30
C PRO A 56 -13.20 3.03 -5.74
N ALA A 57 -12.96 4.19 -6.38
CA ALA A 57 -12.38 4.25 -7.72
C ALA A 57 -10.88 3.93 -7.71
N ARG A 58 -10.19 4.08 -6.57
CA ARG A 58 -8.75 3.84 -6.47
C ARG A 58 -8.43 2.40 -6.19
N CYS A 59 -7.41 1.87 -6.87
CA CYS A 59 -7.11 0.44 -6.88
C CYS A 59 -6.95 -0.20 -5.49
N ILE A 60 -6.23 0.43 -4.57
CA ILE A 60 -6.00 -0.14 -3.23
C ILE A 60 -7.33 -0.30 -2.48
N ARG A 61 -8.18 0.73 -2.48
CA ARG A 61 -9.50 0.66 -1.83
C ARG A 61 -10.45 -0.27 -2.57
N ARG A 62 -10.48 -0.23 -3.90
CA ARG A 62 -11.26 -1.15 -4.73
C ARG A 62 -10.97 -2.61 -4.39
N ASN A 63 -9.68 -2.96 -4.28
CA ASN A 63 -9.24 -4.31 -3.94
C ASN A 63 -9.46 -4.66 -2.46
N ALA A 64 -9.31 -3.70 -1.54
CA ALA A 64 -9.70 -3.89 -0.15
C ALA A 64 -11.20 -4.24 -0.02
N ILE A 65 -12.07 -3.59 -0.80
CA ILE A 65 -13.50 -3.92 -0.86
C ILE A 65 -13.72 -5.34 -1.40
N VAL A 66 -12.98 -5.76 -2.44
CA VAL A 66 -13.03 -7.14 -2.95
C VAL A 66 -12.66 -8.15 -1.86
N LEU A 67 -11.60 -7.89 -1.09
CA LEU A 67 -11.21 -8.74 0.04
C LEU A 67 -12.27 -8.75 1.15
N LYS A 68 -12.81 -7.59 1.56
CA LYS A 68 -13.90 -7.49 2.56
C LYS A 68 -15.11 -8.32 2.14
N ARG A 69 -15.50 -8.28 0.85
CA ARG A 69 -16.66 -9.01 0.32
C ARG A 69 -16.52 -10.53 0.39
N LYS A 70 -15.29 -11.06 0.48
CA LYS A 70 -15.06 -12.50 0.66
C LYS A 70 -15.46 -13.01 2.05
N LYS A 71 -15.64 -12.11 3.03
CA LYS A 71 -16.08 -12.44 4.41
C LYS A 71 -15.28 -13.61 5.02
N LEU A 72 -13.96 -13.57 4.84
CA LEU A 72 -13.07 -14.60 5.36
C LEU A 72 -13.07 -14.57 6.89
N PRO A 73 -13.32 -15.69 7.57
CA PRO A 73 -13.31 -15.74 9.03
C PRO A 73 -11.97 -15.26 9.61
N GLY A 74 -12.02 -14.39 10.61
CA GLY A 74 -10.82 -13.88 11.29
C GLY A 74 -9.92 -13.00 10.43
N VAL A 75 -10.40 -12.48 9.30
CA VAL A 75 -9.64 -11.56 8.43
C VAL A 75 -10.30 -10.19 8.43
N HIS A 76 -9.55 -9.20 8.92
CA HIS A 76 -9.92 -7.80 8.91
C HIS A 76 -9.14 -7.10 7.81
N VAL A 77 -9.82 -6.28 7.01
CA VAL A 77 -9.18 -5.55 5.91
C VAL A 77 -9.36 -4.08 6.20
N GLU A 78 -8.32 -3.26 6.11
CA GLU A 78 -8.45 -1.82 6.24
C GLU A 78 -7.62 -1.07 5.21
N THR A 79 -7.90 0.22 5.05
CA THR A 79 -7.13 1.11 4.19
C THR A 79 -6.70 2.38 4.92
N VAL A 80 -5.50 2.85 4.62
CA VAL A 80 -4.93 4.07 5.21
C VAL A 80 -4.23 4.92 4.16
N GLU A 81 -4.28 6.23 4.33
CA GLU A 81 -3.51 7.17 3.52
C GLU A 81 -2.01 7.08 3.83
N ASN A 82 -1.16 7.08 2.80
CA ASN A 82 0.31 7.05 2.94
C ASN A 82 0.89 8.20 3.79
N HIS A 83 0.18 9.32 3.91
CA HIS A 83 0.60 10.47 4.72
C HIS A 83 -0.04 10.49 6.12
N LYS A 84 -0.76 9.41 6.47
CA LYS A 84 -1.42 9.19 7.77
C LYS A 84 -0.96 7.89 8.42
N LEU A 85 0.31 7.50 8.22
CA LEU A 85 0.84 6.25 8.81
C LEU A 85 0.75 6.19 10.33
N GLU A 86 0.68 7.33 11.02
CA GLU A 86 0.41 7.35 12.46
C GLU A 86 -0.95 6.71 12.83
N LEU A 87 -1.96 6.80 11.95
CA LEU A 87 -3.23 6.08 12.14
C LEU A 87 -3.03 4.57 12.01
N ALA A 88 -2.16 4.12 11.10
CA ALA A 88 -1.81 2.70 10.98
C ALA A 88 -1.01 2.21 12.20
N HIS A 89 -0.11 3.04 12.72
CA HIS A 89 0.62 2.78 13.96
C HIS A 89 -0.33 2.58 15.14
N GLU A 90 -1.25 3.51 15.32
CA GLU A 90 -2.27 3.43 16.37
C GLU A 90 -3.17 2.20 16.19
N LEU A 91 -3.59 1.94 14.94
CA LEU A 91 -4.46 0.81 14.62
C LEU A 91 -3.81 -0.50 15.00
N ILE A 92 -2.57 -0.71 14.58
CA ILE A 92 -1.84 -1.96 14.83
C ILE A 92 -1.61 -2.16 16.34
N LYS A 93 -1.21 -1.10 17.07
CA LYS A 93 -1.07 -1.18 18.52
C LYS A 93 -2.37 -1.59 19.19
N LYS A 94 -3.48 -0.91 18.90
CA LYS A 94 -4.79 -1.21 19.51
C LYS A 94 -5.39 -2.53 19.05
N ALA A 95 -5.07 -2.97 17.84
CA ALA A 95 -5.57 -4.23 17.29
C ALA A 95 -4.94 -5.42 18.03
N PHE A 96 -3.66 -5.35 18.38
CA PHE A 96 -2.92 -6.48 18.94
C PHE A 96 -2.59 -6.32 20.44
N ASP A 97 -3.04 -5.24 21.10
CA ASP A 97 -3.09 -5.07 22.57
C ASP A 97 -4.21 -5.95 23.15
N PHE A 98 -3.94 -7.24 23.29
CA PHE A 98 -4.92 -8.26 23.68
C PHE A 98 -5.33 -8.12 25.15
N ASP A 99 -4.43 -7.66 26.02
CA ASP A 99 -4.73 -7.44 27.43
C ASP A 99 -5.32 -6.04 27.74
N ARG A 100 -5.34 -5.15 26.75
CA ARG A 100 -5.91 -3.79 26.79
C ARG A 100 -5.21 -2.87 27.76
N ASN A 101 -3.91 -3.06 27.97
CA ASN A 101 -3.11 -2.23 28.86
C ASN A 101 -2.63 -0.92 28.18
N GLY A 102 -2.89 -0.74 26.89
CA GLY A 102 -2.52 0.45 26.11
C GLY A 102 -1.12 0.39 25.50
N ALA A 103 -0.41 -0.71 25.66
CA ALA A 103 0.92 -0.96 25.11
C ALA A 103 0.94 -2.30 24.36
N LEU A 104 1.89 -2.44 23.43
CA LEU A 104 2.11 -3.70 22.73
C LEU A 104 3.30 -4.41 23.38
N SER A 105 3.03 -5.45 24.18
CA SER A 105 4.09 -6.28 24.76
C SER A 105 4.84 -7.09 23.70
N PRO A 106 6.07 -7.56 23.96
CA PRO A 106 6.79 -8.44 23.03
C PRO A 106 6.00 -9.70 22.64
N GLU A 107 5.28 -10.29 23.59
CA GLU A 107 4.46 -11.48 23.37
C GLU A 107 3.25 -11.20 22.47
N GLU A 108 2.60 -10.04 22.65
CA GLU A 108 1.50 -9.59 21.79
C GLU A 108 2.00 -9.24 20.39
N ALA A 109 3.11 -8.51 20.30
CA ALA A 109 3.75 -8.15 19.03
C ALA A 109 4.09 -9.39 18.20
N ALA A 110 4.71 -10.40 18.82
CA ALA A 110 5.07 -11.64 18.14
C ALA A 110 3.86 -12.46 17.64
N ARG A 111 2.68 -12.25 18.22
CA ARG A 111 1.42 -12.93 17.86
C ARG A 111 0.60 -12.18 16.81
N ALA A 112 0.99 -10.97 16.44
CA ALA A 112 0.30 -10.19 15.43
C ALA A 112 0.40 -10.86 14.04
N ASN A 113 -0.70 -10.85 13.28
CA ASN A 113 -0.72 -11.36 11.91
C ASN A 113 -1.08 -10.22 10.96
N ILE A 114 -0.09 -9.72 10.23
CA ILE A 114 -0.25 -8.54 9.38
C ILE A 114 0.17 -8.84 7.94
N ILE A 115 -0.65 -8.40 6.99
CA ILE A 115 -0.35 -8.36 5.56
C ILE A 115 -0.44 -6.91 5.11
N LEU A 116 0.59 -6.42 4.42
CA LEU A 116 0.67 -5.05 3.93
C LEU A 116 0.70 -5.06 2.40
N PHE A 117 -0.06 -4.16 1.78
CA PHE A 117 0.04 -3.92 0.35
C PHE A 117 -0.20 -2.45 0.00
N GLY A 118 0.42 -1.97 -1.06
CA GLY A 118 0.34 -0.56 -1.41
C GLY A 118 0.85 -0.28 -2.81
N GLN A 119 0.27 0.74 -3.44
CA GLN A 119 0.65 1.15 -4.78
C GLN A 119 1.34 2.52 -4.75
N SER A 120 2.30 2.78 -5.65
CA SER A 120 2.95 4.09 -5.76
C SER A 120 3.65 4.53 -4.47
N LEU A 121 3.39 5.75 -3.98
CA LEU A 121 3.84 6.21 -2.65
C LEU A 121 3.32 5.32 -1.51
N GLY A 122 2.15 4.70 -1.67
CA GLY A 122 1.61 3.70 -0.75
C GLY A 122 2.49 2.45 -0.69
N GLY A 123 3.04 2.01 -1.82
CA GLY A 123 4.00 0.90 -1.87
C GLY A 123 5.31 1.22 -1.14
N ARG A 124 5.77 2.48 -1.20
CA ARG A 124 6.91 2.94 -0.39
C ARG A 124 6.57 2.95 1.10
N ALA A 125 5.36 3.41 1.43
CA ALA A 125 4.85 3.45 2.79
C ALA A 125 4.66 2.05 3.41
N VAL A 126 4.38 1.01 2.61
CA VAL A 126 4.39 -0.40 3.08
C VAL A 126 5.73 -0.76 3.71
N LEU A 127 6.83 -0.42 3.06
CA LEU A 127 8.17 -0.75 3.57
C LEU A 127 8.57 0.11 4.76
N TYR A 128 8.13 1.36 4.81
CA TYR A 128 8.32 2.19 6.02
C TYR A 128 7.58 1.62 7.22
N LEU A 129 6.29 1.31 7.05
CA LEU A 129 5.50 0.70 8.10
C LEU A 129 6.11 -0.64 8.53
N ALA A 130 6.50 -1.50 7.58
CA ALA A 130 7.15 -2.78 7.91
C ALA A 130 8.42 -2.60 8.74
N ARG A 131 9.21 -1.55 8.49
CA ARG A 131 10.43 -1.24 9.26
C ARG A 131 10.10 -0.76 10.67
N THR A 132 9.08 0.09 10.84
CA THR A 132 8.58 0.46 12.17
C THR A 132 8.05 -0.76 12.93
N LEU A 133 7.34 -1.66 12.26
CA LEU A 133 6.89 -2.92 12.86
C LEU A 133 8.05 -3.83 13.27
N ASN A 134 9.16 -3.81 12.52
CA ASN A 134 10.38 -4.55 12.88
C ASN A 134 10.96 -4.05 14.22
N GLU A 135 10.96 -2.74 14.43
CA GLU A 135 11.41 -2.14 15.69
C GLU A 135 10.52 -2.55 16.88
N TRP A 136 9.24 -2.83 16.63
CA TRP A 136 8.29 -3.31 17.64
C TRP A 136 8.29 -4.84 17.81
N GLY A 137 9.08 -5.58 17.02
CA GLY A 137 9.06 -7.04 17.00
C GLY A 137 7.80 -7.66 16.37
N VAL A 138 7.03 -6.87 15.61
CA VAL A 138 5.81 -7.31 14.94
C VAL A 138 6.14 -7.97 13.60
N PRO A 139 5.78 -9.25 13.38
CA PRO A 139 6.02 -9.92 12.11
C PRO A 139 5.02 -9.46 11.03
N VAL A 140 5.49 -9.42 9.80
CA VAL A 140 4.67 -9.15 8.60
C VAL A 140 4.70 -10.37 7.71
N ARG A 141 3.55 -10.99 7.43
CA ARG A 141 3.48 -12.22 6.63
C ARG A 141 3.81 -11.95 5.17
N LEU A 142 3.23 -10.88 4.62
CA LEU A 142 3.42 -10.44 3.25
C LEU A 142 3.52 -8.92 3.18
N ALA A 143 4.55 -8.42 2.49
CA ALA A 143 4.62 -7.04 2.03
C ALA A 143 4.58 -7.00 0.50
N PHE A 144 3.50 -6.46 -0.07
CA PHE A 144 3.34 -6.34 -1.53
C PHE A 144 3.48 -4.87 -1.96
N VAL A 145 4.53 -4.58 -2.72
CA VAL A 145 4.77 -3.27 -3.32
C VAL A 145 4.31 -3.28 -4.78
N ILE A 146 3.35 -2.42 -5.13
CA ILE A 146 2.84 -2.29 -6.50
C ILE A 146 3.30 -0.95 -7.08
N ASP A 147 4.11 -0.99 -8.12
CA ASP A 147 4.66 0.17 -8.80
C ASP A 147 5.17 1.28 -7.85
N GLY A 148 5.88 0.85 -6.80
CA GLY A 148 6.34 1.73 -5.73
C GLY A 148 7.25 2.83 -6.27
N TYR A 149 6.99 4.10 -5.92
CA TYR A 149 7.74 5.21 -6.49
C TYR A 149 9.19 5.26 -6.00
N GLY A 150 10.14 4.92 -6.86
CA GLY A 150 11.57 4.93 -6.53
C GLY A 150 12.43 4.67 -7.76
N ARG A 151 13.57 5.37 -7.85
CA ARG A 151 14.55 5.10 -8.91
C ARG A 151 15.40 3.87 -8.60
N ASP A 152 15.63 3.64 -7.33
CA ASP A 152 16.51 2.62 -6.77
C ASP A 152 15.73 1.40 -6.30
N ASP A 153 16.47 0.37 -5.91
CA ASP A 153 15.92 -0.81 -5.28
C ASP A 153 15.52 -0.52 -3.83
N TYR A 154 14.64 -1.36 -3.28
CA TYR A 154 14.25 -1.26 -1.88
C TYR A 154 14.74 -2.44 -1.06
N THR A 155 15.10 -2.15 0.18
CA THR A 155 15.44 -3.15 1.18
C THR A 155 14.23 -3.51 2.04
N VAL A 156 13.92 -4.79 2.13
CA VAL A 156 12.81 -5.34 2.92
C VAL A 156 13.33 -5.72 4.31
N PRO A 157 12.71 -5.24 5.41
CA PRO A 157 13.15 -5.53 6.76
C PRO A 157 12.93 -7.01 7.16
N PRO A 158 13.72 -7.55 8.11
CA PRO A 158 13.79 -8.98 8.40
C PRO A 158 12.56 -9.56 9.16
N ASN A 159 11.64 -8.71 9.62
CA ASN A 159 10.34 -9.13 10.15
C ASN A 159 9.33 -9.51 9.06
N VAL A 160 9.62 -9.21 7.79
CA VAL A 160 8.77 -9.58 6.66
C VAL A 160 9.11 -11.00 6.22
N ALA A 161 8.18 -11.94 6.36
CA ALA A 161 8.39 -13.33 5.95
C ALA A 161 8.48 -13.47 4.44
N THR A 162 7.55 -12.83 3.71
CA THR A 162 7.53 -12.83 2.25
C THR A 162 7.28 -11.44 1.68
N ALA A 163 7.91 -11.12 0.55
CA ALA A 163 7.68 -9.86 -0.15
C ALA A 163 7.54 -10.03 -1.66
N ALA A 164 6.77 -9.16 -2.28
CA ALA A 164 6.49 -9.19 -3.72
C ALA A 164 6.51 -7.78 -4.30
N ASN A 165 7.00 -7.64 -5.53
CA ASN A 165 7.01 -6.36 -6.24
C ASN A 165 6.64 -6.50 -7.71
N ILE A 166 5.58 -5.82 -8.13
CA ILE A 166 5.21 -5.65 -9.53
C ILE A 166 5.46 -4.19 -9.90
N PHE A 167 6.19 -3.90 -10.97
CA PHE A 167 6.57 -2.51 -11.30
C PHE A 167 6.60 -2.25 -12.80
N GLN A 168 6.34 -1.01 -13.22
CA GLN A 168 6.57 -0.56 -14.60
C GLN A 168 7.75 0.42 -14.67
N ARG A 169 8.35 0.53 -15.86
CA ARG A 169 9.37 1.56 -16.16
C ARG A 169 9.16 2.21 -17.51
N ASP A 170 7.91 2.19 -17.97
CA ASP A 170 7.54 2.65 -19.30
C ASP A 170 7.30 4.15 -19.34
N HIS A 171 6.96 4.75 -18.20
CA HIS A 171 6.84 6.20 -18.10
C HIS A 171 8.21 6.87 -17.91
N TRP A 172 8.37 8.06 -18.51
CA TRP A 172 9.66 8.76 -18.52
C TRP A 172 10.06 9.28 -17.14
N PHE A 173 9.08 9.79 -16.38
CA PHE A 173 9.30 10.44 -15.07
C PHE A 173 8.92 9.57 -13.88
N ILE A 174 7.94 8.67 -14.03
CA ILE A 174 7.39 7.87 -12.92
C ILE A 174 7.76 6.42 -13.17
N LYS A 175 8.77 5.95 -12.45
CA LYS A 175 9.27 4.59 -12.58
C LYS A 175 9.07 3.89 -11.25
N GLY A 176 8.57 2.66 -11.31
CA GLY A 176 8.57 1.79 -10.16
C GLY A 176 10.00 1.38 -9.77
N ALA A 177 10.20 1.22 -8.47
CA ALA A 177 11.40 0.64 -7.88
C ALA A 177 11.64 -0.76 -8.46
N ARG A 178 12.88 -1.06 -8.86
CA ARG A 178 13.14 -2.22 -9.72
C ARG A 178 13.08 -3.51 -8.94
N GLN A 179 13.76 -3.59 -7.82
CA GLN A 179 13.89 -4.84 -7.08
C GLN A 179 13.71 -4.60 -5.59
N LEU A 180 13.05 -5.55 -4.95
CA LEU A 180 13.12 -5.77 -3.52
C LEU A 180 14.28 -6.69 -3.23
N HIS A 181 15.10 -6.31 -2.26
CA HIS A 181 16.17 -7.12 -1.69
C HIS A 181 15.88 -7.34 -0.20
N PRO A 182 16.00 -8.56 0.32
CA PRO A 182 15.87 -8.79 1.75
C PRO A 182 17.09 -8.21 2.48
N GLU A 183 16.86 -7.55 3.63
CA GLU A 183 17.94 -7.18 4.55
C GLU A 183 18.62 -8.43 5.12
N ASP A 184 17.82 -9.47 5.40
CA ASP A 184 18.26 -10.80 5.82
C ASP A 184 17.59 -11.88 4.95
N PRO A 185 18.31 -12.46 3.97
CA PRO A 185 17.76 -13.51 3.10
C PRO A 185 17.36 -14.80 3.83
N SER A 186 17.83 -15.03 5.06
CA SER A 186 17.45 -16.20 5.86
C SER A 186 16.07 -16.05 6.51
N ARG A 187 15.59 -14.81 6.64
CA ARG A 187 14.31 -14.47 7.29
C ARG A 187 13.24 -13.98 6.32
N THR A 188 13.65 -13.45 5.17
CA THR A 188 12.75 -12.84 4.19
C THR A 188 12.92 -13.48 2.82
N GLN A 189 11.83 -14.03 2.29
CA GLN A 189 11.76 -14.55 0.92
C GLN A 189 11.14 -13.52 -0.03
N ILE A 190 11.85 -13.17 -1.11
CA ILE A 190 11.26 -12.39 -2.20
C ILE A 190 10.54 -13.35 -3.15
N LEU A 191 9.21 -13.30 -3.16
CA LEU A 191 8.36 -14.14 -4.01
C LEU A 191 8.48 -13.76 -5.49
N LEU A 192 8.58 -12.45 -5.77
CA LEU A 192 8.73 -11.94 -7.13
C LEU A 192 9.25 -10.50 -7.17
N ASN A 193 9.99 -10.20 -8.24
CA ASN A 193 10.30 -8.86 -8.73
C ASN A 193 9.93 -8.81 -10.22
N ARG A 194 8.68 -8.49 -10.54
CA ARG A 194 8.11 -8.63 -11.89
C ARG A 194 7.95 -7.27 -12.55
N ARG A 195 8.74 -7.04 -13.60
CA ARG A 195 8.55 -5.88 -14.46
C ARG A 195 7.35 -6.11 -15.39
N ILE A 196 6.48 -5.13 -15.48
CA ILE A 196 5.40 -5.06 -16.46
C ILE A 196 5.69 -3.97 -17.48
N THR A 197 5.30 -4.22 -18.72
CA THR A 197 5.27 -3.23 -19.78
C THR A 197 3.86 -3.11 -20.36
N TYR A 198 3.49 -1.88 -20.70
CA TYR A 198 2.26 -1.51 -21.38
C TYR A 198 2.51 -1.09 -22.84
N LYS A 199 3.76 -1.10 -23.30
CA LYS A 199 4.09 -0.86 -24.71
C LYS A 199 3.33 -1.86 -25.59
N GLY A 200 2.58 -1.34 -26.57
CA GLY A 200 1.80 -2.16 -27.49
C GLY A 200 0.49 -2.74 -26.93
N ARG A 201 0.23 -2.65 -25.62
CA ARG A 201 -1.02 -3.14 -25.00
C ARG A 201 -1.78 -2.11 -24.15
N ALA A 202 -1.30 -0.87 -24.06
CA ALA A 202 -1.98 0.18 -23.29
C ALA A 202 -3.46 0.38 -23.69
N HIS A 203 -3.80 0.11 -24.95
CA HIS A 203 -5.17 0.21 -25.47
C HIS A 203 -6.11 -0.90 -24.99
N THR A 204 -5.58 -1.99 -24.42
CA THR A 204 -6.39 -3.11 -23.89
C THR A 204 -6.79 -2.89 -22.44
N ILE A 205 -6.24 -1.88 -21.77
CA ILE A 205 -6.55 -1.58 -20.38
C ILE A 205 -7.71 -0.60 -20.35
N ASP A 206 -8.83 -1.05 -19.78
CA ASP A 206 -9.96 -0.16 -19.55
C ASP A 206 -9.58 0.88 -18.50
N THR A 207 -9.73 2.14 -18.88
CA THR A 207 -9.40 3.31 -18.07
C THR A 207 -10.48 4.37 -18.25
N SER A 208 -11.73 3.94 -18.50
CA SER A 208 -12.92 4.79 -18.62
C SER A 208 -13.14 5.65 -17.38
N ASP A 209 -12.76 5.12 -16.22
CA ASP A 209 -13.00 5.73 -14.91
C ASP A 209 -11.90 6.76 -14.54
N ASP A 210 -10.85 6.88 -15.34
CA ASP A 210 -9.77 7.84 -15.13
C ASP A 210 -10.04 9.17 -15.83
N LEU A 211 -9.68 10.26 -15.15
CA LEU A 211 -9.56 11.56 -15.82
C LEU A 211 -8.48 11.51 -16.91
N ALA A 212 -8.82 11.92 -18.14
CA ALA A 212 -7.88 11.90 -19.26
C ALA A 212 -6.55 12.64 -18.99
N LYS A 213 -6.59 13.71 -18.18
CA LYS A 213 -5.39 14.44 -17.72
C LYS A 213 -4.51 13.61 -16.76
N HIS A 214 -5.14 12.84 -15.88
CA HIS A 214 -4.44 11.91 -14.97
C HIS A 214 -3.72 10.83 -15.77
N ARG A 215 -4.39 10.23 -16.76
CA ARG A 215 -3.78 9.26 -17.69
C ARG A 215 -2.60 9.81 -18.46
N LEU A 216 -2.71 11.03 -18.98
CA LEU A 216 -1.63 11.66 -19.75
C LEU A 216 -0.39 11.92 -18.88
N PHE A 217 -0.59 12.30 -17.62
CA PHE A 217 0.49 12.65 -16.69
C PHE A 217 1.13 11.43 -16.00
N MET A 218 0.33 10.42 -15.67
CA MET A 218 0.78 9.22 -14.95
C MET A 218 1.17 8.08 -15.90
N GLY A 219 0.64 8.06 -17.13
CA GLY A 219 0.97 7.08 -18.16
C GLY A 219 0.81 5.63 -17.68
N ALA A 220 1.88 4.84 -17.82
CA ALA A 220 1.92 3.43 -17.39
C ALA A 220 1.63 3.23 -15.89
N HIS A 221 1.89 4.23 -15.06
CA HIS A 221 1.55 4.20 -13.63
C HIS A 221 0.03 4.27 -13.38
N SER A 222 -0.73 4.88 -14.28
CA SER A 222 -2.21 4.83 -14.26
C SER A 222 -2.71 3.47 -14.76
N LEU A 223 -2.08 2.93 -15.81
CA LEU A 223 -2.52 1.68 -16.44
C LEU A 223 -2.44 0.49 -15.47
N ILE A 224 -1.42 0.42 -14.62
CA ILE A 224 -1.29 -0.66 -13.62
C ILE A 224 -2.38 -0.63 -12.55
N GLU A 225 -2.97 0.53 -12.27
CA GLU A 225 -4.10 0.65 -11.34
C GLU A 225 -5.35 -0.04 -11.89
N HIS A 226 -5.49 -0.13 -13.21
CA HIS A 226 -6.66 -0.73 -13.88
C HIS A 226 -6.39 -2.09 -14.53
N ASP A 227 -5.17 -2.61 -14.43
CA ASP A 227 -4.79 -3.89 -15.05
C ASP A 227 -5.35 -5.08 -14.22
N PRO A 228 -6.39 -5.80 -14.70
CA PRO A 228 -7.02 -6.86 -13.91
C PRO A 228 -6.07 -8.02 -13.64
N GLU A 229 -5.16 -8.35 -14.56
CA GLU A 229 -4.19 -9.45 -14.37
C GLU A 229 -3.25 -9.15 -13.19
N VAL A 230 -2.89 -7.88 -13.01
CA VAL A 230 -2.06 -7.45 -11.89
C VAL A 230 -2.82 -7.60 -10.58
N TRP A 231 -4.04 -7.09 -10.53
CA TRP A 231 -4.82 -7.10 -9.29
C TRP A 231 -5.33 -8.48 -8.91
N ASP A 232 -5.63 -9.35 -9.87
CA ASP A 232 -5.95 -10.76 -9.62
C ASP A 232 -4.75 -11.48 -8.98
N GLU A 233 -3.53 -11.25 -9.46
CA GLU A 233 -2.32 -11.81 -8.83
C GLU A 233 -2.09 -11.23 -7.42
N VAL A 234 -2.30 -9.92 -7.23
CA VAL A 234 -2.18 -9.27 -5.91
C VAL A 234 -3.15 -9.90 -4.92
N ILE A 235 -4.43 -10.01 -5.29
CA ILE A 235 -5.45 -10.63 -4.47
C ILE A 235 -5.11 -12.09 -4.18
N ALA A 236 -4.73 -12.88 -5.19
CA ALA A 236 -4.37 -14.28 -5.00
C ALA A 236 -3.23 -14.47 -3.99
N ARG A 237 -2.20 -13.62 -4.05
CA ARG A 237 -1.06 -13.67 -3.11
C ARG A 237 -1.42 -13.20 -1.71
N ILE A 238 -2.25 -12.18 -1.58
CA ILE A 238 -2.80 -11.77 -0.27
C ILE A 238 -3.57 -12.95 0.33
N LEU A 239 -4.45 -13.59 -0.43
CA LEU A 239 -5.22 -14.74 0.04
C LEU A 239 -4.32 -15.91 0.45
N ALA A 240 -3.27 -16.21 -0.32
CA ALA A 240 -2.33 -17.28 0.00
C ALA A 240 -1.47 -16.98 1.25
N ALA A 241 -1.30 -15.71 1.62
CA ALA A 241 -0.53 -15.30 2.80
C ALA A 241 -1.36 -15.32 4.09
N ILE A 242 -2.69 -15.34 4.00
CA ILE A 242 -3.59 -15.49 5.14
C ILE A 242 -3.34 -16.88 5.75
N PRO A 243 -3.06 -16.99 7.06
CA PRO A 243 -2.89 -18.28 7.71
C PRO A 243 -4.15 -19.14 7.52
N GLY A 244 -3.98 -20.43 7.25
CA GLY A 244 -5.10 -21.38 7.20
C GLY A 244 -5.82 -21.45 8.55
N PRO A 245 -7.06 -21.95 8.59
CA PRO A 245 -7.73 -22.24 9.86
C PRO A 245 -6.85 -23.22 10.65
N GLY A 246 -6.40 -22.77 11.82
CA GLY A 246 -5.68 -23.60 12.79
C GLY A 246 -6.60 -24.62 13.44
#